data_AF-A0A380E0I2-F1
#
_entry.id   AF-A0A380E0I2-F1
#
_cell.length_a   1.000
_cell.length_b   1.000
_cell.length_c   1.000
_cell.angle_alpha   90.00
_cell.angle_beta   90.00
_cell.angle_gamma   90.00
#
_symmetry.space_group_name_H-M   'P 1'
#
loop_
_entity.id
_entity.type
_entity.pdbx_description
1 polymer ?
#
loop_
_entity_poly.entity_id
_entity_poly.type
_entity_poly.pdbx_seq_one_letter_code
_entity_poly.pdbx_strand_id
1 'polypeptide(L)'
;MLVDFLAELFKEEGHKLIGIRGMPRVGKTESIVAGSVCAHKRWLFISSTLIKQTVRSSLIKGEYDANHVYIIDGAVTARESNPKHQELVNEVMTLPSIKVVEHPDLFVETSTCTMEDFDYIIELRENENQEIHYEEMKKQTVQSRII
;
A
#
# COMPACT_ATOMS: atom_id res chain seq x y z
N MET A 1 -3.82 2.15 -20.04
CA MET A 1 -2.45 2.24 -19.45
C MET A 1 -2.60 2.16 -17.93
N LEU A 2 -1.66 1.55 -17.19
CA LEU A 2 -1.69 1.17 -15.75
C LEU A 2 -2.88 1.63 -14.88
N VAL A 3 -3.17 2.93 -14.80
CA VAL A 3 -4.34 3.49 -14.09
C VAL A 3 -5.65 2.79 -14.47
N ASP A 4 -5.90 2.55 -15.77
CA ASP A 4 -7.11 1.87 -16.22
C ASP A 4 -7.15 0.42 -15.72
N PHE A 5 -6.00 -0.26 -15.71
CA PHE A 5 -5.88 -1.62 -15.21
C PHE A 5 -6.14 -1.69 -13.70
N LEU A 6 -5.52 -0.79 -12.92
CA LEU A 6 -5.78 -0.68 -11.49
C LEU A 6 -7.25 -0.33 -11.22
N ALA A 7 -7.86 0.55 -12.02
CA ALA A 7 -9.26 0.91 -11.87
C ALA A 7 -10.19 -0.30 -12.08
N GLU A 8 -9.90 -1.18 -13.05
CA GLU A 8 -10.67 -2.43 -13.22
C GLU A 8 -10.47 -3.38 -12.03
N LEU A 9 -9.24 -3.56 -11.54
CA LEU A 9 -9.00 -4.37 -10.34
C LEU A 9 -9.75 -3.82 -9.11
N PHE A 10 -9.80 -2.50 -8.95
CA PHE A 10 -10.44 -1.86 -7.81
C PHE A 10 -11.96 -1.92 -7.85
N LYS A 11 -12.57 -2.25 -9.01
CA LYS A 11 -14.01 -2.49 -9.13
C LYS A 11 -14.43 -3.87 -8.63
N GLU A 12 -13.49 -4.79 -8.42
CA GLU A 12 -13.80 -6.09 -7.85
C GLU A 12 -14.41 -5.96 -6.44
N GLU A 13 -15.24 -6.94 -6.08
CA GLU A 13 -15.90 -7.00 -4.79
C GLU A 13 -15.18 -7.98 -3.85
N GLY A 14 -15.31 -7.74 -2.55
CA GLY A 14 -14.74 -8.60 -1.52
C GLY A 14 -13.27 -8.29 -1.22
N HIS A 15 -12.60 -9.27 -0.62
CA HIS A 15 -11.20 -9.13 -0.23
C HIS A 15 -10.29 -9.28 -1.45
N LYS A 16 -9.47 -8.26 -1.71
CA LYS A 16 -8.34 -8.33 -2.64
C LYS A 16 -7.11 -7.67 -2.05
N LEU A 17 -5.99 -8.36 -2.09
CA LEU A 17 -4.69 -7.88 -1.63
C LEU A 17 -3.73 -7.73 -2.80
N ILE A 18 -3.38 -6.49 -3.10
CA ILE A 18 -2.55 -6.13 -4.26
C ILE A 18 -1.23 -5.55 -3.75
N GLY A 19 -0.11 -6.10 -4.19
CA GLY A 19 1.23 -5.60 -3.89
C GLY A 19 1.74 -4.76 -5.06
N ILE A 20 2.31 -3.59 -4.78
CA ILE A 20 2.98 -2.78 -5.80
C ILE A 20 4.45 -2.59 -5.46
N ARG A 21 5.30 -3.09 -6.34
CA ARG A 21 6.75 -2.94 -6.32
C ARG A 21 7.20 -1.92 -7.36
N GLY A 22 8.36 -1.34 -7.12
CA GLY A 22 8.99 -0.41 -8.05
C GLY A 22 9.90 0.55 -7.30
N MET A 23 10.85 1.13 -8.01
CA MET A 23 11.79 2.09 -7.43
C MET A 23 11.05 3.29 -6.81
N PRO A 24 11.68 4.04 -5.87
CA PRO A 24 11.07 5.24 -5.33
C PRO A 24 10.70 6.24 -6.45
N ARG A 25 9.55 6.92 -6.31
CA ARG A 25 9.08 7.98 -7.22
C ARG A 25 8.73 7.55 -8.66
N VAL A 26 8.52 6.26 -8.92
CA VAL A 26 8.00 5.75 -10.21
C VAL A 26 6.48 5.89 -10.39
N GLY A 27 5.81 6.65 -9.51
CA GLY A 27 4.37 6.92 -9.60
C GLY A 27 3.46 5.85 -8.98
N LYS A 28 3.96 5.02 -8.05
CA LYS A 28 3.17 3.96 -7.39
C LYS A 28 1.93 4.55 -6.71
N THR A 29 2.14 5.42 -5.73
CA THR A 29 1.07 6.06 -4.94
C THR A 29 0.10 6.84 -5.84
N GLU A 30 0.63 7.63 -6.77
CA GLU A 30 -0.16 8.44 -7.70
C GLU A 30 -1.05 7.55 -8.58
N SER A 31 -0.55 6.40 -9.04
CA SER A 31 -1.32 5.44 -9.83
C SER A 31 -2.43 4.78 -9.02
N ILE A 32 -2.18 4.45 -7.74
CA ILE A 32 -3.21 3.89 -6.85
C ILE A 32 -4.33 4.92 -6.61
N VAL A 33 -3.97 6.17 -6.33
CA VAL A 33 -4.96 7.24 -6.11
C VAL A 33 -5.75 7.51 -7.39
N ALA A 34 -5.08 7.64 -8.53
CA ALA A 34 -5.75 7.85 -9.82
C ALA A 34 -6.68 6.67 -10.18
N GLY A 35 -6.22 5.43 -9.99
CA GLY A 35 -7.03 4.23 -10.23
C GLY A 35 -8.27 4.19 -9.33
N SER A 36 -8.12 4.59 -8.06
CA SER A 36 -9.24 4.67 -7.10
C SER A 36 -10.31 5.67 -7.56
N VAL A 37 -9.87 6.86 -8.02
CA VAL A 37 -10.77 7.88 -8.58
C VAL A 37 -11.48 7.36 -9.83
N CYS A 38 -10.75 6.75 -10.77
CA CYS A 38 -11.31 6.16 -11.99
C CYS A 38 -12.30 5.02 -11.71
N ALA A 39 -12.09 4.26 -10.64
CA ALA A 39 -13.00 3.20 -10.20
C ALA A 39 -14.20 3.71 -9.39
N HIS A 40 -14.31 5.03 -9.14
CA HIS A 40 -15.30 5.63 -8.23
C HIS A 40 -15.24 5.06 -6.80
N LYS A 41 -14.04 4.71 -6.34
CA LYS A 41 -13.77 4.24 -4.98
C LYS A 41 -13.16 5.37 -4.15
N ARG A 42 -13.50 5.40 -2.86
CA ARG A 42 -12.77 6.25 -1.90
C ARG A 42 -11.41 5.62 -1.64
N TRP A 43 -10.38 6.41 -1.34
CA TRP A 43 -9.07 5.89 -0.96
C TRP A 43 -8.70 6.35 0.44
N LEU A 44 -7.99 5.52 1.17
CA LEU A 44 -7.59 5.81 2.54
C LEU A 44 -6.17 5.32 2.82
N PHE A 45 -5.28 6.25 3.17
CA PHE A 45 -3.94 5.90 3.63
C PHE A 45 -3.98 5.40 5.07
N ILE A 46 -3.57 4.15 5.27
CA ILE A 46 -3.30 3.58 6.59
C ILE A 46 -1.87 3.92 7.01
N SER A 47 -0.93 3.79 6.07
CA SER A 47 0.44 4.27 6.17
C SER A 47 0.91 4.83 4.83
N SER A 48 1.68 5.92 4.86
CA SER A 48 2.29 6.50 3.65
C SER A 48 3.44 7.43 3.98
N THR A 49 4.40 7.52 3.06
CA THR A 49 5.44 8.57 3.05
C THR A 49 4.99 9.84 2.32
N LEU A 50 3.90 9.81 1.55
CA LEU A 50 3.41 10.92 0.75
C LEU A 50 2.56 11.86 1.63
N ILE A 51 3.05 13.08 1.88
CA ILE A 51 2.46 14.14 2.72
C ILE A 51 2.51 13.81 4.23
N LYS A 52 3.44 14.45 4.95
CA LYS A 52 3.61 14.38 6.42
C LYS A 52 3.38 12.96 6.97
N GLN A 53 4.34 12.06 6.72
CA GLN A 53 4.35 10.65 7.15
C GLN A 53 3.04 10.20 7.83
N THR A 54 2.08 9.72 7.04
CA THR A 54 0.80 9.28 7.58
C THR A 54 1.01 7.92 8.23
N VAL A 55 0.69 7.82 9.51
CA VAL A 55 0.60 6.57 10.26
C VAL A 55 -0.67 6.63 11.09
N ARG A 56 -1.65 5.80 10.75
CA ARG A 56 -2.92 5.76 11.46
C ARG A 56 -2.92 4.69 12.55
N SER A 57 -3.67 4.93 13.61
CA SER A 57 -3.84 3.96 14.71
C SER A 57 -5.31 3.59 14.96
N SER A 58 -6.22 4.15 14.16
CA SER A 58 -7.64 3.78 14.12
C SER A 58 -8.32 4.34 12.87
N LEU A 59 -9.48 3.78 12.53
CA LEU A 59 -10.44 4.37 11.61
C LEU A 59 -11.65 4.92 12.38
N ILE A 60 -12.32 5.91 11.81
CA ILE A 60 -13.61 6.37 12.32
C ILE A 60 -14.74 5.56 11.67
N LYS A 61 -15.93 5.56 12.28
CA LYS A 61 -17.07 4.70 11.89
C LYS A 61 -17.40 4.70 10.39
N GLY A 62 -17.27 5.84 9.70
CA GLY A 62 -17.58 5.96 8.26
C GLY A 62 -16.49 5.49 7.30
N GLU A 63 -15.32 5.09 7.82
CA GLU A 63 -14.17 4.65 7.04
C GLU A 63 -14.06 3.12 6.95
N TYR A 64 -14.85 2.37 7.72
CA TYR A 64 -14.97 0.90 7.62
C TYR A 64 -16.00 0.55 6.55
N ASP A 65 -15.57 0.49 5.28
CA ASP A 65 -16.50 0.42 4.17
C ASP A 65 -15.83 -0.23 2.94
N ALA A 66 -16.51 -1.22 2.36
CA ALA A 66 -16.01 -2.02 1.23
C ALA A 66 -15.78 -1.22 -0.05
N ASN A 67 -16.30 0.02 -0.12
CA ASN A 67 -16.09 0.92 -1.23
C ASN A 67 -14.82 1.78 -1.09
N HIS A 68 -13.97 1.47 -0.10
CA HIS A 68 -12.64 2.05 0.05
C HIS A 68 -11.55 1.13 -0.53
N VAL A 69 -10.52 1.77 -1.10
CA VAL A 69 -9.19 1.20 -1.33
C VAL A 69 -8.31 1.62 -0.15
N TYR A 70 -7.86 0.65 0.63
CA TYR A 70 -6.95 0.90 1.76
C TYR A 70 -5.50 0.80 1.28
N ILE A 71 -4.71 1.84 1.53
CA ILE A 71 -3.35 1.96 1.03
C ILE A 71 -2.37 1.86 2.21
N ILE A 72 -1.45 0.91 2.11
CA ILE A 72 -0.46 0.59 3.14
C ILE A 72 0.93 0.72 2.51
N ASP A 73 1.82 1.45 3.14
CA ASP A 73 3.25 1.46 2.80
C ASP A 73 3.97 0.47 3.73
N GLY A 74 4.38 -0.67 3.17
CA GLY A 74 5.09 -1.73 3.89
C GLY A 74 6.38 -1.27 4.54
N ALA A 75 7.09 -0.31 3.94
CA ALA A 75 8.32 0.24 4.51
C ALA A 75 8.04 1.06 5.78
N VAL A 76 6.92 1.80 5.79
CA VAL A 76 6.49 2.61 6.94
C VAL A 76 5.93 1.70 8.03
N THR A 77 5.04 0.77 7.67
CA THR A 77 4.41 -0.16 8.61
C THR A 77 5.45 -1.06 9.30
N ALA A 78 6.45 -1.56 8.59
CA ALA A 78 7.50 -2.41 9.18
C ALA A 78 8.39 -1.69 10.21
N ARG A 79 8.45 -0.35 10.15
CA ARG A 79 9.25 0.47 11.09
C ARG A 79 8.44 1.03 12.23
N GLU A 80 7.12 0.95 12.14
CA GLU A 80 6.25 1.57 13.11
C GLU A 80 6.23 0.74 14.40
N SER A 81 6.67 1.37 15.48
CA SER A 81 6.75 0.76 16.81
C SER A 81 5.44 0.82 17.60
N ASN A 82 4.49 1.66 17.19
CA ASN A 82 3.20 1.79 17.85
C ASN A 82 2.33 0.55 17.58
N PRO A 83 2.00 -0.26 18.61
CA PRO A 83 1.21 -1.48 18.42
C PRO A 83 -0.19 -1.21 17.87
N LYS A 84 -0.78 -0.03 18.15
CA LYS A 84 -2.10 0.33 17.62
C LYS A 84 -2.12 0.46 16.10
N HIS A 85 -0.98 0.80 15.48
CA HIS A 85 -0.89 0.78 14.02
C HIS A 85 -0.97 -0.65 13.48
N GLN A 86 -0.29 -1.59 14.14
CA GLN A 86 -0.31 -3.00 13.74
C GLN A 86 -1.69 -3.62 13.96
N GLU A 87 -2.36 -3.28 15.06
CA GLU A 87 -3.75 -3.66 15.31
C GLU A 87 -4.68 -3.15 14.20
N LEU A 88 -4.54 -1.88 13.80
CA LEU A 88 -5.31 -1.31 12.70
C LEU A 88 -5.03 -2.01 11.37
N VAL A 89 -3.76 -2.28 11.05
CA VAL A 89 -3.40 -3.02 9.82
C VAL A 89 -4.07 -4.38 9.82
N ASN A 90 -3.95 -5.15 10.91
CA ASN A 90 -4.59 -6.46 11.03
C ASN A 90 -6.12 -6.38 10.88
N GLU A 91 -6.76 -5.38 11.48
CA GLU A 91 -8.19 -5.14 11.33
C GLU A 91 -8.55 -4.87 9.86
N VAL A 92 -7.85 -3.96 9.18
CA VAL A 92 -8.07 -3.62 7.77
C VAL A 92 -7.90 -4.84 6.87
N MET A 93 -6.92 -5.70 7.15
CA MET A 93 -6.68 -6.93 6.39
C MET A 93 -7.89 -7.88 6.43
N THR A 94 -8.71 -7.87 7.50
CA THR A 94 -9.92 -8.72 7.58
C THR A 94 -11.12 -8.19 6.79
N LEU A 95 -11.08 -6.94 6.33
CA LEU A 95 -12.24 -6.32 5.67
C LEU A 95 -12.49 -6.95 4.29
N PRO A 96 -13.74 -7.04 3.82
CA PRO A 96 -14.06 -7.47 2.45
C PRO A 96 -13.90 -6.29 1.47
N SER A 97 -12.67 -5.79 1.35
CA SER A 97 -12.32 -4.61 0.56
C SER A 97 -11.00 -4.79 -0.19
N ILE A 98 -10.71 -3.86 -1.10
CA ILE A 98 -9.41 -3.77 -1.77
C ILE A 98 -8.37 -3.18 -0.80
N LYS A 99 -7.22 -3.85 -0.69
CA LYS A 99 -6.02 -3.30 -0.07
C LYS A 99 -4.88 -3.26 -1.09
N VAL A 100 -4.14 -2.17 -1.07
CA VAL A 100 -2.92 -2.03 -1.86
C VAL A 100 -1.75 -1.81 -0.91
N VAL A 101 -0.76 -2.70 -0.97
CA VAL A 101 0.47 -2.61 -0.19
C VAL A 101 1.61 -2.20 -1.13
N GLU A 102 2.12 -0.99 -0.95
CA GLU A 102 3.41 -0.62 -1.52
C GLU A 102 4.54 -1.27 -0.73
N HIS A 103 5.61 -1.68 -1.41
CA HIS A 103 6.74 -2.38 -0.77
C HIS A 103 6.30 -3.69 -0.05
N PRO A 104 5.56 -4.60 -0.73
CA PRO A 104 5.01 -5.79 -0.10
C PRO A 104 6.09 -6.68 0.54
N ASP A 105 7.29 -6.71 -0.03
CA ASP A 105 8.45 -7.43 0.51
C ASP A 105 8.80 -6.99 1.94
N LEU A 106 8.70 -5.69 2.23
CA LEU A 106 8.97 -5.15 3.56
C LEU A 106 7.79 -5.36 4.51
N PHE A 107 6.57 -5.37 3.97
CA PHE A 107 5.36 -5.62 4.75
C PHE A 107 5.34 -7.03 5.34
N VAL A 108 5.69 -8.04 4.54
CA VAL A 108 5.70 -9.45 4.97
C VAL A 108 6.83 -9.78 5.95
N GLU A 109 7.90 -8.96 6.05
CA GLU A 109 8.96 -9.15 7.05
C GLU A 109 8.45 -8.99 8.49
N THR A 110 7.33 -8.27 8.70
CA THR A 110 6.86 -7.87 10.04
C THR A 110 5.38 -8.16 10.30
N SER A 111 4.59 -8.45 9.27
CA SER A 111 3.19 -8.81 9.41
C SER A 111 3.02 -10.33 9.47
N THR A 112 1.81 -10.79 9.77
CA THR A 112 1.43 -12.21 9.64
C THR A 112 1.11 -12.61 8.21
N CYS A 113 1.15 -11.65 7.27
CA CYS A 113 0.91 -11.86 5.85
C CYS A 113 2.19 -12.40 5.21
N THR A 114 2.01 -13.30 4.25
CA THR A 114 3.06 -13.82 3.39
C THR A 114 2.90 -13.28 1.98
N MET A 115 3.92 -13.46 1.13
CA MET A 115 3.81 -13.08 -0.29
C MET A 115 2.74 -13.90 -1.04
N GLU A 116 2.38 -15.08 -0.54
CA GLU A 116 1.39 -15.99 -1.14
C GLU A 116 -0.05 -15.51 -0.91
N ASP A 117 -0.27 -14.63 0.07
CA ASP A 117 -1.59 -14.06 0.37
C ASP A 117 -1.97 -12.93 -0.59
N PHE A 118 -1.03 -12.46 -1.43
CA PHE A 118 -1.29 -11.44 -2.43
C PHE A 118 -1.94 -12.03 -3.68
N ASP A 119 -3.13 -11.53 -4.03
CA ASP A 119 -3.81 -11.90 -5.27
C ASP A 119 -3.04 -11.43 -6.52
N TYR A 120 -2.38 -10.27 -6.40
CA TYR A 120 -1.58 -9.67 -7.47
C TYR A 120 -0.33 -9.03 -6.92
N ILE A 121 0.80 -9.21 -7.62
CA ILE A 121 2.00 -8.40 -7.46
C ILE A 121 2.26 -7.67 -8.79
N ILE A 122 2.23 -6.34 -8.73
CA ILE A 122 2.46 -5.46 -9.87
C ILE A 122 3.83 -4.81 -9.71
N GLU A 123 4.68 -4.94 -10.72
CA GLU A 123 6.02 -4.34 -10.71
C GLU A 123 6.09 -3.19 -11.71
N LEU A 124 6.36 -1.98 -11.21
CA LEU A 124 6.60 -0.80 -12.03
C LEU A 124 8.10 -0.64 -12.28
N ARG A 125 8.49 -0.81 -13.53
CA ARG A 125 9.88 -0.72 -13.99
C ARG A 125 10.01 0.35 -15.08
N GLU A 126 11.10 1.10 -15.06
CA GLU A 126 11.44 2.08 -16.12
C GLU A 126 11.85 1.39 -17.42
N ASN A 127 12.45 0.20 -17.31
CA ASN A 127 12.83 -0.64 -18.43
C ASN A 127 12.78 -2.13 -18.00
N GLU A 128 12.74 -3.04 -18.98
CA GLU A 128 12.57 -4.49 -18.74
C GLU A 128 13.65 -5.09 -17.82
N ASN A 129 14.85 -4.51 -17.83
CA ASN A 129 16.00 -5.00 -17.09
C ASN A 129 16.19 -4.30 -15.74
N GLN A 130 15.32 -3.35 -15.36
CA GLN A 130 15.47 -2.65 -14.09
C GLN A 130 15.26 -3.62 -12.94
N GLU A 131 16.30 -3.85 -12.14
CA GLU A 131 16.20 -4.57 -10.88
C GLU A 131 15.63 -3.66 -9.79
N ILE A 132 14.73 -4.21 -8.97
CA ILE A 132 14.12 -3.50 -7.84
C ILE A 132 14.92 -3.83 -6.59
N HIS A 133 15.78 -2.91 -6.15
CA HIS A 133 16.68 -3.12 -5.01
C HIS A 133 16.07 -2.63 -3.69
N TYR A 134 15.61 -3.55 -2.85
CA TYR A 134 14.91 -3.24 -1.58
C TYR A 134 15.80 -2.65 -0.47
N GLU A 135 17.09 -2.99 -0.46
CA GLU A 135 18.11 -2.44 0.47
C GLU A 135 18.19 -0.91 0.41
N GLU A 136 18.05 -0.33 -0.78
CA GLU A 136 18.11 1.12 -0.99
C GLU A 136 16.82 1.82 -0.56
N MET A 137 15.68 1.16 -0.73
CA MET A 137 14.38 1.63 -0.26
C MET A 137 14.37 1.72 1.27
N LYS A 138 15.04 0.79 1.96
CA LYS A 138 15.21 0.87 3.41
C LYS A 138 16.00 2.13 3.84
N LYS A 139 16.91 2.66 3.03
CA LYS A 139 17.77 3.81 3.40
C LYS A 139 17.08 5.17 3.20
N GLN A 140 16.28 5.34 2.16
CA GLN A 140 15.68 6.65 1.84
C GLN A 140 14.56 7.07 2.82
N THR A 141 13.76 6.13 3.34
CA THR A 141 12.78 6.42 4.40
C THR A 141 13.44 6.86 5.72
N VAL A 142 14.75 6.60 5.92
CA VAL A 142 15.51 7.09 7.09
C VAL A 142 15.84 8.57 6.96
N GLN A 143 16.17 9.05 5.75
CA GLN A 143 16.59 10.44 5.54
C GLN A 143 15.44 11.45 5.68
N SER A 144 14.20 11.05 5.41
CA SER A 144 13.01 11.90 5.62
C SER A 144 12.70 12.22 7.09
N ARG A 145 13.42 11.64 8.07
CA ARG A 145 13.33 11.98 9.50
C ARG A 145 14.29 13.07 9.97
N ILE A 146 15.26 13.51 9.15
CA ILE A 146 16.37 14.38 9.60
C ILE A 146 16.22 15.85 9.15
N ILE A 147 15.08 16.25 8.56
CA ILE A 147 14.83 17.64 8.17
C ILE A 147 13.66 18.21 8.96
#